data_AF-A0A4V0Z707-F1
#
_entry.id   AF-A0A4V0Z707-F1
#
_cell.length_a   1.000
_cell.length_b   1.000
_cell.length_c   1.000
_cell.angle_alpha   90.00
_cell.angle_beta   90.00
_cell.angle_gamma   90.00
#
_symmetry.space_group_name_H-M   'P 1'
#
loop_
_entity.id
_entity.type
_entity.pdbx_description
1 polymer ?
#
loop_
_entity_poly.entity_id
_entity_poly.type
_entity_poly.pdbx_seq_one_letter_code
_entity_poly.pdbx_strand_id
1 'polypeptide(L)'
;MIKLNDYLYSGDTVIKILYQYMAELKKSARQMHNPVDMMHSNFLLQMANLLEHNDFLTSQSQRLREFYKFMANEYPYLAFTFKGRIKSLIRAEAKFNAYVVEYISDYYKEHGTYPPLPELKNKLNGFRDLIAYRIVISMPKCHLGDGADLESEEIKYLYEIANVLPEFLEERGFSAIVSGISEENAVTHLKDSVRPYYKDYIANVRESGYRSLHITFYDNSARCYFEVQLRTKGMDDYAEIGPANHLGYEKRQEIERARRDAVPVGECSYFDEAYERGMLLQKLELSKLDVNMFSAADNSLINDGCGLYRGRLILPYEHLSRFQNDLID
;
A
#
# COMPACT_ATOMS: atom_id res chain seq x y z
N MET A 1 -0.38 -13.07 24.86
CA MET A 1 -0.41 -12.47 23.52
C MET A 1 -0.40 -13.56 22.45
N ILE A 2 -1.39 -13.56 21.56
CA ILE A 2 -1.41 -14.39 20.33
C ILE A 2 -0.63 -13.65 19.23
N LYS A 3 0.17 -14.34 18.41
CA LYS A 3 1.01 -13.72 17.37
C LYS A 3 1.08 -14.56 16.10
N LEU A 4 1.21 -13.89 14.95
CA LEU A 4 1.31 -14.55 13.64
C LEU A 4 2.47 -15.56 13.58
N ASN A 5 3.60 -15.27 14.24
CA ASN A 5 4.79 -16.12 14.24
C ASN A 5 4.50 -17.58 14.62
N ASP A 6 3.51 -17.84 15.47
CA ASP A 6 3.20 -19.18 15.97
C ASP A 6 2.62 -20.12 14.90
N TYR A 7 2.21 -19.57 13.75
CA TYR A 7 1.54 -20.31 12.67
C TYR A 7 2.38 -20.41 11.38
N LEU A 8 3.60 -19.86 11.34
CA LEU A 8 4.41 -19.76 10.11
C LEU A 8 5.33 -20.97 9.86
N TYR A 9 5.16 -22.07 10.60
CA TYR A 9 6.12 -23.19 10.64
C TYR A 9 5.46 -24.57 10.53
N SER A 10 4.22 -24.64 10.02
CA SER A 10 3.43 -25.89 9.97
C SER A 10 3.22 -26.45 8.55
N GLY A 11 3.77 -25.80 7.53
CA GLY A 11 3.53 -26.12 6.11
C GLY A 11 2.12 -25.74 5.65
N ASP A 12 1.36 -25.02 6.47
CA ASP A 12 -0.01 -24.64 6.17
C ASP A 12 -0.09 -23.57 5.07
N THR A 13 -1.26 -23.47 4.43
CA THR A 13 -1.54 -22.39 3.48
C THR A 13 -1.76 -21.06 4.20
N VAL A 14 -1.44 -19.94 3.55
CA VAL A 14 -1.71 -18.59 4.08
C VAL A 14 -3.15 -18.40 4.53
N ILE A 15 -4.12 -18.96 3.80
CA ILE A 15 -5.54 -18.90 4.17
C ILE A 15 -5.82 -19.66 5.47
N LYS A 16 -5.29 -20.88 5.62
CA LYS A 16 -5.46 -21.66 6.86
C LYS A 16 -4.81 -20.96 8.05
N ILE A 17 -3.60 -20.43 7.87
CA ILE A 17 -2.88 -19.62 8.87
C ILE A 17 -3.73 -18.43 9.30
N LEU A 18 -4.29 -17.67 8.35
CA LEU A 18 -5.18 -16.55 8.62
C LEU A 18 -6.38 -16.95 9.47
N TYR A 19 -7.07 -18.03 9.11
CA TYR A 19 -8.24 -18.50 9.85
C TYR A 19 -7.91 -18.97 11.26
N GLN A 20 -6.81 -19.71 11.44
CA GLN A 20 -6.35 -20.18 12.75
C GLN A 20 -5.96 -19.01 13.65
N TYR A 21 -5.09 -18.12 13.15
CA TYR A 21 -4.63 -16.95 13.88
C TYR A 21 -5.80 -16.06 14.28
N MET A 22 -6.68 -15.74 13.33
CA MET A 22 -7.89 -14.94 13.59
C MET A 22 -8.78 -15.59 14.65
N ALA A 23 -9.03 -16.90 14.58
CA ALA A 23 -9.93 -17.59 15.51
C ALA A 23 -9.40 -17.56 16.94
N GLU A 24 -8.09 -17.83 17.14
CA GLU A 24 -7.47 -17.78 18.46
C GLU A 24 -7.40 -16.36 19.01
N LEU A 25 -7.04 -15.39 18.16
CA LEU A 25 -7.02 -13.97 18.51
C LEU A 25 -8.41 -13.49 18.95
N LYS A 26 -9.47 -13.85 18.22
CA LYS A 26 -10.86 -13.53 18.57
C LYS A 26 -11.31 -14.18 19.87
N LYS A 27 -10.92 -15.44 20.12
CA LYS A 27 -11.22 -16.15 21.36
C LYS A 27 -10.56 -15.47 22.55
N SER A 28 -9.27 -15.18 22.45
CA SER A 28 -8.50 -14.46 23.47
C SER A 28 -9.09 -13.06 23.73
N ALA A 29 -9.39 -12.31 22.67
CA ALA A 29 -9.99 -10.98 22.76
C ALA A 29 -11.31 -10.96 23.55
N ARG A 30 -12.16 -11.98 23.37
CA ARG A 30 -13.42 -12.12 24.13
C ARG A 30 -13.18 -12.43 25.60
N GLN A 31 -12.24 -13.34 25.89
CA GLN A 31 -11.92 -13.75 27.26
C GLN A 31 -11.28 -12.62 28.07
N MET A 32 -10.38 -11.87 27.44
CA MET A 32 -9.63 -10.78 28.06
C MET A 32 -10.31 -9.41 27.92
N HIS A 33 -11.49 -9.36 27.29
CA HIS A 33 -12.17 -8.12 26.90
C HIS A 33 -11.25 -7.12 26.16
N ASN A 34 -10.35 -7.60 25.30
CA ASN A 34 -9.40 -6.79 24.55
C ASN A 34 -10.04 -6.31 23.22
N PRO A 35 -10.42 -5.02 23.10
CA PRO A 35 -11.06 -4.50 21.89
C PRO A 35 -10.10 -4.33 20.72
N VAL A 36 -8.78 -4.19 20.97
CA VAL A 36 -7.77 -4.03 19.92
C VAL A 36 -7.56 -5.36 19.20
N ASP A 37 -7.42 -6.46 19.94
CA ASP A 37 -7.32 -7.80 19.35
C ASP A 37 -8.61 -8.22 18.62
N MET A 38 -9.78 -7.75 19.07
CA MET A 38 -11.04 -7.95 18.33
C MET A 38 -11.01 -7.23 16.98
N MET A 39 -10.46 -6.01 16.92
CA MET A 39 -10.30 -5.27 15.67
C MET A 39 -9.27 -5.90 14.75
N HIS A 40 -8.17 -6.37 15.32
CA HIS A 40 -7.14 -7.09 14.61
C HIS A 40 -7.70 -8.35 13.96
N SER A 41 -8.50 -9.13 14.69
CA SER A 41 -9.22 -10.27 14.13
C SER A 41 -10.15 -9.87 12.97
N ASN A 42 -10.89 -8.76 13.08
CA ASN A 42 -11.74 -8.28 11.99
C ASN A 42 -10.93 -7.79 10.77
N PHE A 43 -9.75 -7.21 10.99
CA PHE A 43 -8.82 -6.83 9.92
C PHE A 43 -8.30 -8.06 9.18
N LEU A 44 -7.89 -9.11 9.90
CA LEU A 44 -7.46 -10.38 9.30
C LEU A 44 -8.60 -11.05 8.51
N LEU A 45 -9.85 -10.95 8.98
CA LEU A 45 -11.01 -11.43 8.23
C LEU A 45 -11.18 -10.69 6.90
N GLN A 46 -11.02 -9.37 6.88
CA GLN A 46 -11.06 -8.60 5.64
C GLN A 46 -9.99 -9.10 4.67
N MET A 47 -8.76 -9.30 5.16
CA MET A 47 -7.68 -9.83 4.35
C MET A 47 -7.96 -11.23 3.80
N ALA A 48 -8.48 -12.16 4.62
CA ALA A 48 -8.86 -13.50 4.18
C ALA A 48 -9.91 -13.44 3.06
N ASN A 49 -10.96 -12.61 3.24
CA ASN A 49 -11.99 -12.41 2.23
C ASN A 49 -11.41 -11.89 0.91
N LEU A 50 -10.47 -10.94 0.95
CA LEU A 50 -9.80 -10.43 -0.26
C LEU A 50 -9.01 -11.53 -0.98
N LEU A 51 -8.34 -12.42 -0.24
CA LEU A 51 -7.53 -13.48 -0.84
C LEU A 51 -8.37 -14.62 -1.44
N GLU A 52 -9.54 -14.90 -0.85
CA GLU A 52 -10.44 -15.99 -1.28
C GLU A 52 -11.44 -15.55 -2.38
N HIS A 53 -11.97 -14.33 -2.33
CA HIS A 53 -13.03 -13.89 -3.25
C HIS A 53 -12.44 -13.21 -4.51
N ASN A 54 -12.10 -14.00 -5.52
CA ASN A 54 -11.49 -13.47 -6.75
C ASN A 54 -12.48 -12.70 -7.67
N ASP A 55 -13.79 -12.87 -7.51
CA ASP A 55 -14.78 -12.30 -8.43
C ASP A 55 -14.84 -10.77 -8.36
N PHE A 56 -14.84 -10.19 -7.16
CA PHE A 56 -14.85 -8.73 -7.01
C PHE A 56 -13.51 -8.12 -7.48
N LEU A 57 -12.37 -8.79 -7.20
CA LEU A 57 -11.05 -8.37 -7.70
C LEU A 57 -11.03 -8.37 -9.22
N THR A 58 -11.63 -9.38 -9.84
CA THR A 58 -11.76 -9.49 -11.30
C THR A 58 -12.59 -8.33 -11.84
N SER A 59 -13.74 -8.04 -11.24
CA SER A 59 -14.60 -6.91 -11.62
C SER A 59 -13.91 -5.55 -11.45
N GLN A 60 -13.26 -5.32 -10.31
CA GLN A 60 -12.49 -4.10 -10.05
C GLN A 60 -11.35 -3.93 -11.06
N SER A 61 -10.60 -5.00 -11.31
CA SER A 61 -9.51 -5.05 -12.28
C SER A 61 -9.98 -4.80 -13.71
N GLN A 62 -11.15 -5.33 -14.10
CA GLN A 62 -11.76 -5.08 -15.41
C GLN A 62 -12.15 -3.61 -15.57
N ARG A 63 -12.74 -2.98 -14.56
CA ARG A 63 -13.09 -1.55 -14.62
C ARG A 63 -11.85 -0.66 -14.67
N LEU A 64 -10.79 -1.01 -13.95
CA LEU A 64 -9.50 -0.32 -14.05
C LEU A 64 -8.80 -0.55 -15.39
N ARG A 65 -8.98 -1.73 -16.01
CA ARG A 65 -8.49 -2.00 -17.37
C ARG A 65 -9.08 -1.03 -18.40
N GLU A 66 -10.29 -0.54 -18.20
CA GLU A 66 -10.86 0.48 -19.10
C GLU A 66 -10.03 1.78 -19.08
N PHE A 67 -9.44 2.15 -17.95
CA PHE A 67 -8.53 3.30 -17.89
C PHE A 67 -7.22 3.02 -18.63
N TYR A 68 -6.70 1.79 -18.54
CA TYR A 68 -5.57 1.36 -19.38
C TYR A 68 -5.89 1.51 -20.88
N LYS A 69 -7.08 1.08 -21.32
CA LYS A 69 -7.49 1.19 -22.73
C LYS A 69 -7.62 2.65 -23.16
N PHE A 70 -8.21 3.49 -22.31
CA PHE A 70 -8.28 4.93 -22.52
C PHE A 70 -6.88 5.52 -22.70
N MET A 71 -5.96 5.24 -21.79
CA MET A 71 -4.58 5.73 -21.91
C MET A 71 -3.87 5.23 -23.17
N ALA A 72 -4.10 3.99 -23.58
CA ALA A 72 -3.50 3.43 -24.79
C ALA A 72 -4.02 4.09 -26.08
N ASN A 73 -5.17 4.74 -26.01
CA ASN A 73 -5.75 5.50 -27.11
C ASN A 73 -5.31 6.97 -27.10
N GLU A 74 -5.38 7.63 -25.94
CA GLU A 74 -5.08 9.07 -25.81
C GLU A 74 -3.58 9.37 -25.75
N TYR A 75 -2.79 8.45 -25.20
CA TYR A 75 -1.35 8.58 -25.02
C TYR A 75 -0.56 7.46 -25.72
N PRO A 76 -0.79 7.21 -27.03
CA PRO A 76 -0.21 6.05 -27.70
C PRO A 76 1.32 6.14 -27.84
N TYR A 77 1.89 7.34 -27.70
CA TYR A 77 3.34 7.60 -27.73
C TYR A 77 4.03 7.34 -26.38
N LEU A 78 3.29 7.25 -25.27
CA LEU A 78 3.87 6.89 -23.97
C LEU A 78 4.02 5.37 -23.87
N ALA A 79 5.09 4.91 -23.22
CA ALA A 79 5.14 3.55 -22.69
C ALA A 79 4.63 3.58 -21.25
N PHE A 80 3.79 2.63 -20.84
CA PHE A 80 3.29 2.62 -19.47
C PHE A 80 2.88 1.24 -18.97
N THR A 81 2.86 1.08 -17.65
CA THR A 81 2.47 -0.17 -16.99
C THR A 81 1.46 0.07 -15.88
N PHE A 82 0.54 -0.87 -15.72
CA PHE A 82 -0.43 -0.94 -14.63
C PHE A 82 -0.10 -2.20 -13.82
N LYS A 83 0.19 -2.03 -12.53
CA LYS A 83 0.53 -3.11 -11.61
C LYS A 83 -0.33 -3.03 -10.36
N GLY A 84 -1.32 -3.92 -10.24
CA GLY A 84 -2.14 -4.10 -9.05
C GLY A 84 -1.57 -5.14 -8.10
N ARG A 85 -1.58 -4.88 -6.79
CA ARG A 85 -1.16 -5.84 -5.75
C ARG A 85 -2.10 -5.83 -4.54
N ILE A 86 -2.26 -7.00 -3.92
CA ILE A 86 -2.79 -7.14 -2.56
C ILE A 86 -1.60 -7.19 -1.60
N LYS A 87 -1.67 -6.45 -0.49
CA LYS A 87 -0.65 -6.43 0.55
C LYS A 87 -0.44 -7.84 1.13
N SER A 88 0.81 -8.20 1.40
CA SER A 88 1.16 -9.51 1.95
C SER A 88 0.81 -9.65 3.42
N LEU A 89 0.68 -10.88 3.91
CA LEU A 89 0.26 -11.15 5.28
C LEU A 89 1.22 -10.54 6.31
N ILE A 90 2.53 -10.77 6.15
CA ILE A 90 3.54 -10.24 7.07
C ILE A 90 3.52 -8.70 7.09
N ARG A 91 3.34 -8.05 5.93
CA ARG A 91 3.31 -6.58 5.83
C ARG A 91 2.01 -5.99 6.34
N ALA A 92 0.89 -6.67 6.14
CA ALA A 92 -0.40 -6.30 6.70
C ALA A 92 -0.37 -6.35 8.23
N GLU A 93 0.17 -7.44 8.79
CA GLU A 93 0.35 -7.63 10.22
C GLU A 93 1.28 -6.56 10.83
N ALA A 94 2.45 -6.34 10.23
CA ALA A 94 3.39 -5.33 10.69
C ALA A 94 2.76 -3.93 10.68
N LYS A 95 1.99 -3.61 9.64
CA LYS A 95 1.33 -2.30 9.51
C LYS A 95 0.20 -2.12 10.53
N PHE A 96 -0.61 -3.15 10.80
CA PHE A 96 -1.64 -3.12 11.83
C PHE A 96 -1.04 -2.76 13.20
N ASN A 97 -0.03 -3.51 13.61
CA ASN A 97 0.63 -3.31 14.90
C ASN A 97 1.36 -1.95 14.96
N ALA A 98 1.98 -1.52 13.87
CA ALA A 98 2.59 -0.19 13.78
C ALA A 98 1.60 0.96 14.03
N TYR A 99 0.38 0.87 13.52
CA TYR A 99 -0.63 1.91 13.74
C TYR A 99 -1.02 2.04 15.22
N VAL A 100 -1.11 0.91 15.94
CA VAL A 100 -1.36 0.91 17.39
C VAL A 100 -0.19 1.58 18.11
N VAL A 101 1.04 1.16 17.80
CA VAL A 101 2.28 1.68 18.43
C VAL A 101 2.45 3.17 18.18
N GLU A 102 2.36 3.60 16.91
CA GLU A 102 2.53 5.00 16.50
C GLU A 102 1.49 5.89 17.18
N TYR A 103 0.21 5.52 17.09
CA TYR A 103 -0.86 6.35 17.62
C TYR A 103 -0.83 6.48 19.15
N ILE A 104 -0.57 5.38 19.87
CA ILE A 104 -0.43 5.45 21.33
C ILE A 104 0.83 6.22 21.73
N SER A 105 1.94 6.04 21.02
CA SER A 105 3.19 6.79 21.30
C SER A 105 2.99 8.29 21.12
N ASP A 106 2.36 8.70 20.01
CA ASP A 106 2.16 10.11 19.69
C ASP A 106 1.20 10.74 20.72
N TYR A 107 0.09 10.06 21.02
CA TYR A 107 -0.86 10.51 22.05
C TYR A 107 -0.20 10.63 23.43
N TYR A 108 0.64 9.67 23.81
CA TYR A 108 1.35 9.69 25.10
C TYR A 108 2.37 10.83 25.16
N LYS A 109 3.13 11.08 24.08
CA LYS A 109 4.08 12.20 24.01
C LYS A 109 3.36 13.55 24.10
N GLU A 110 2.18 13.68 23.50
CA GLU A 110 1.42 14.93 23.47
C GLU A 110 0.65 15.18 24.77
N HIS A 111 0.03 14.14 25.34
CA HIS A 111 -0.93 14.29 26.46
C HIS A 111 -0.45 13.68 27.78
N GLY A 112 0.65 12.94 27.81
CA GLY A 112 1.13 12.22 29.00
C GLY A 112 0.17 11.12 29.51
N THR A 113 -0.79 10.71 28.67
CA THR A 113 -1.83 9.72 28.99
C THR A 113 -2.08 8.81 27.78
N TYR A 114 -3.06 7.91 27.85
CA TYR A 114 -3.36 6.94 26.79
C TYR A 114 -4.65 7.31 26.04
N PRO A 115 -4.73 7.06 24.71
CA PRO A 115 -5.88 7.46 23.93
C PRO A 115 -7.15 6.71 24.37
N PRO A 116 -8.31 7.36 24.36
CA PRO A 116 -9.57 6.69 24.61
C PRO A 116 -9.84 5.67 23.49
N LEU A 117 -10.42 4.53 23.86
CA LEU A 117 -10.67 3.43 22.93
C LEU A 117 -11.38 3.86 21.63
N PRO A 118 -12.44 4.69 21.63
CA PRO A 118 -13.09 5.12 20.39
C PRO A 118 -12.15 5.82 19.40
N GLU A 119 -11.17 6.60 19.87
CA GLU A 119 -10.23 7.28 18.97
C GLU A 119 -9.21 6.31 18.36
N LEU A 120 -8.65 5.40 19.18
CA LEU A 120 -7.79 4.32 18.69
C LEU A 120 -8.52 3.44 17.67
N LYS A 121 -9.80 3.12 17.94
CA LYS A 121 -10.68 2.38 17.03
C LYS A 121 -10.86 3.08 15.68
N ASN A 122 -11.08 4.39 15.69
CA ASN A 122 -11.23 5.17 14.46
C ASN A 122 -9.93 5.19 13.64
N LYS A 123 -8.77 5.29 14.29
CA LYS A 123 -7.47 5.23 13.62
C LYS A 123 -7.23 3.87 12.95
N LEU A 124 -7.57 2.78 13.63
CA LEU A 124 -7.43 1.41 13.11
C LEU A 124 -8.42 1.05 11.99
N ASN A 125 -9.51 1.79 11.82
CA ASN A 125 -10.39 1.65 10.65
C ASN A 125 -9.80 2.31 9.37
N GLY A 126 -8.66 2.99 9.46
CA GLY A 126 -8.03 3.73 8.36
C GLY A 126 -7.20 2.90 7.37
N PHE A 127 -7.25 1.56 7.41
CA PHE A 127 -6.52 0.70 6.47
C PHE A 127 -7.14 0.74 5.08
N ARG A 128 -6.59 1.57 4.18
CA ARG A 128 -7.14 1.82 2.84
C ARG A 128 -6.32 1.22 1.69
N ASP A 129 -5.12 0.73 1.97
CA ASP A 129 -4.14 0.28 0.97
C ASP A 129 -3.91 -1.24 1.00
N LEU A 130 -4.88 -2.03 1.46
CA LEU A 130 -4.81 -3.50 1.31
C LEU A 130 -4.70 -3.89 -0.16
N ILE A 131 -5.39 -3.16 -1.04
CA ILE A 131 -5.22 -3.21 -2.48
C ILE A 131 -4.55 -1.91 -2.93
N ALA A 132 -3.52 -2.02 -3.76
CA ALA A 132 -2.87 -0.88 -4.36
C ALA A 132 -2.57 -1.14 -5.84
N TYR A 133 -2.83 -0.14 -6.68
CA TYR A 133 -2.45 -0.12 -8.08
C TYR A 133 -1.36 0.91 -8.29
N ARG A 134 -0.44 0.59 -9.20
CA ARG A 134 0.59 1.52 -9.65
C ARG A 134 0.46 1.72 -11.14
N ILE A 135 0.43 2.98 -11.56
CA ILE A 135 0.52 3.41 -12.95
C ILE A 135 1.87 4.08 -13.13
N VAL A 136 2.72 3.48 -13.95
CA VAL A 136 4.05 4.02 -14.28
C VAL A 136 4.08 4.40 -15.74
N ILE A 137 4.41 5.66 -16.04
CA ILE A 137 4.54 6.14 -17.41
C ILE A 137 6.01 6.42 -17.76
N SER A 138 6.33 6.37 -19.03
CA SER A 138 7.60 6.79 -19.58
C SER A 138 7.43 7.37 -20.98
N MET A 139 8.14 8.45 -21.26
CA MET A 139 8.24 9.02 -22.60
C MET A 139 9.43 8.37 -23.34
N PRO A 140 9.20 7.61 -24.42
CA PRO A 140 10.29 7.11 -25.25
C PRO A 140 11.07 8.25 -25.89
N LYS A 141 12.40 8.13 -25.90
CA LYS A 141 13.30 9.18 -26.44
C LYS A 141 13.03 9.54 -27.89
N CYS A 142 12.54 8.60 -28.71
CA CYS A 142 12.18 8.85 -30.11
C CYS A 142 10.98 9.79 -30.29
N HIS A 143 10.17 9.99 -29.25
CA HIS A 143 9.05 10.93 -29.26
C HIS A 143 9.36 12.24 -28.53
N LEU A 144 10.57 12.37 -27.99
CA LEU A 144 11.02 13.59 -27.33
C LEU A 144 11.55 14.57 -28.39
N GLY A 145 11.01 15.79 -28.41
CA GLY A 145 11.50 16.83 -29.31
C GLY A 145 12.96 17.23 -28.99
N ASP A 146 13.67 17.70 -30.01
CA ASP A 146 15.06 18.15 -29.85
C ASP A 146 15.18 19.24 -28.77
N GLY A 147 16.03 19.00 -27.78
CA GLY A 147 16.27 19.91 -26.67
C GLY A 147 15.20 19.93 -25.57
N ALA A 148 14.16 19.08 -25.66
CA ALA A 148 13.18 18.94 -24.59
C ALA A 148 13.75 18.19 -23.39
N ASP A 149 13.37 18.62 -22.18
CA ASP A 149 13.71 17.92 -20.94
C ASP A 149 12.74 16.76 -20.69
N LEU A 150 13.29 15.54 -20.64
CA LEU A 150 12.51 14.30 -20.50
C LEU A 150 11.70 14.29 -19.20
N GLU A 151 12.31 14.69 -18.09
CA GLU A 151 11.65 14.65 -16.77
C GLU A 151 10.48 15.62 -16.70
N SER A 152 10.66 16.84 -17.21
CA SER A 152 9.61 17.86 -17.27
C SER A 152 8.41 17.41 -18.14
N GLU A 153 8.66 16.82 -19.30
CA GLU A 153 7.58 16.31 -20.16
C GLU A 153 6.87 15.11 -19.51
N GLU A 154 7.60 14.14 -18.93
CA GLU A 154 6.97 13.02 -18.21
C GLU A 154 6.11 13.50 -17.04
N ILE A 155 6.58 14.48 -16.26
CA ILE A 155 5.82 15.06 -15.15
C ILE A 155 4.54 15.75 -15.64
N LYS A 156 4.62 16.51 -16.74
CA LYS A 156 3.47 17.16 -17.36
C LYS A 156 2.39 16.14 -17.75
N TYR A 157 2.77 15.07 -18.45
CA TYR A 157 1.83 14.00 -18.81
C TYR A 157 1.29 13.27 -17.58
N LEU A 158 2.11 13.08 -16.55
CA LEU A 158 1.66 12.45 -15.30
C LEU A 158 0.53 13.26 -14.64
N TYR A 159 0.67 14.57 -14.56
CA TYR A 159 -0.38 15.45 -14.03
C TYR A 159 -1.61 15.51 -14.93
N GLU A 160 -1.44 15.48 -16.25
CA GLU A 160 -2.56 15.39 -17.19
C GLU A 160 -3.41 14.14 -16.93
N ILE A 161 -2.77 12.97 -16.84
CA ILE A 161 -3.41 11.69 -16.52
C ILE A 161 -4.06 11.74 -15.13
N ALA A 162 -3.37 12.29 -14.13
CA ALA A 162 -3.90 12.42 -12.77
C ALA A 162 -5.15 13.32 -12.71
N ASN A 163 -5.25 14.32 -13.58
CA ASN A 163 -6.41 15.21 -13.67
C ASN A 163 -7.65 14.54 -14.30
N VAL A 164 -7.48 13.47 -15.08
CA VAL A 164 -8.57 12.72 -15.72
C VAL A 164 -9.02 11.52 -14.89
N LEU A 165 -8.08 10.87 -14.20
CA LEU A 165 -8.31 9.62 -13.48
C LEU A 165 -9.54 9.62 -12.53
N PRO A 166 -9.77 10.63 -11.67
CA PRO A 166 -10.87 10.59 -10.71
C PRO A 166 -12.25 10.53 -11.36
N GLU A 167 -12.52 11.43 -12.31
CA GLU A 167 -13.79 11.49 -13.03
C GLU A 167 -14.02 10.22 -13.87
N PHE A 168 -12.99 9.75 -14.57
CA PHE A 168 -13.07 8.53 -15.37
C PHE A 168 -13.47 7.30 -14.53
N LEU A 169 -12.91 7.20 -13.32
CA LEU A 169 -13.22 6.10 -12.41
C LEU A 169 -14.56 6.30 -11.69
N GLU A 170 -14.98 7.54 -11.45
CA GLU A 170 -16.29 7.84 -10.88
C GLU A 170 -17.44 7.32 -11.74
N GLU A 171 -17.37 7.53 -13.06
CA GLU A 171 -18.31 6.98 -14.04
C GLU A 171 -18.38 5.43 -14.02
N ARG A 172 -17.36 4.78 -13.45
CA ARG A 172 -17.24 3.32 -13.35
C ARG A 172 -17.53 2.81 -11.94
N GLY A 173 -18.14 3.63 -11.09
CA GLY A 173 -18.61 3.24 -9.77
C GLY A 173 -17.52 3.25 -8.69
N PHE A 174 -16.45 4.00 -8.90
CA PHE A 174 -15.48 4.32 -7.84
C PHE A 174 -15.77 5.70 -7.25
N SER A 175 -15.31 5.97 -6.04
CA SER A 175 -15.43 7.30 -5.44
C SER A 175 -14.08 7.73 -4.89
N ALA A 176 -13.55 8.86 -5.39
CA ALA A 176 -12.32 9.43 -4.88
C ALA A 176 -12.51 9.90 -3.43
N ILE A 177 -11.55 9.58 -2.58
CA ILE A 177 -11.60 9.89 -1.15
C ILE A 177 -10.64 11.03 -0.87
N VAL A 178 -11.14 12.06 -0.18
CA VAL A 178 -10.35 13.22 0.22
C VAL A 178 -9.15 12.75 1.05
N SER A 179 -7.96 13.22 0.66
CA SER A 179 -6.68 12.72 1.18
C SER A 179 -6.42 13.14 2.64
N GLY A 180 -7.10 14.20 3.09
CA GLY A 180 -7.02 14.75 4.45
C GLY A 180 -5.73 15.54 4.73
N ILE A 181 -4.89 15.77 3.71
CA ILE A 181 -3.66 16.55 3.82
C ILE A 181 -3.86 17.89 3.11
N SER A 182 -3.84 19.00 3.85
CA SER A 182 -3.78 20.34 3.25
C SER A 182 -2.31 20.67 2.94
N GLU A 183 -1.86 20.27 1.74
CA GLU A 183 -0.55 20.70 1.25
C GLU A 183 -0.69 22.13 0.71
N GLU A 184 -0.59 23.11 1.62
CA GLU A 184 -0.88 24.53 1.35
C GLU A 184 0.22 25.24 0.53
N ASN A 185 1.42 24.67 0.42
CA ASN A 185 2.62 25.46 0.11
C ASN A 185 3.39 25.12 -1.18
N ALA A 186 2.89 24.22 -2.04
CA ALA A 186 3.58 23.88 -3.30
C ALA A 186 2.73 24.16 -4.54
N VAL A 187 3.38 24.70 -5.58
CA VAL A 187 2.80 24.87 -6.93
C VAL A 187 2.56 23.47 -7.51
N THR A 188 1.29 23.07 -7.61
CA THR A 188 0.88 21.79 -8.21
C THR A 188 0.23 22.03 -9.57
N HIS A 189 0.39 21.08 -10.49
CA HIS A 189 -0.30 21.08 -11.79
C HIS A 189 -1.64 20.32 -11.75
N LEU A 190 -2.09 19.92 -10.57
CA LEU A 190 -3.44 19.40 -10.35
C LEU A 190 -4.49 20.51 -10.48
N LYS A 191 -5.59 20.21 -11.17
CA LYS A 191 -6.77 21.09 -11.20
C LYS A 191 -7.37 21.20 -9.80
N ASP A 192 -7.91 22.36 -9.46
CA ASP A 192 -8.52 22.63 -8.15
C ASP A 192 -9.62 21.63 -7.79
N SER A 193 -10.36 21.13 -8.79
CA SER A 193 -11.43 20.14 -8.60
C SER A 193 -10.91 18.76 -8.17
N VAL A 194 -9.67 18.39 -8.50
CA VAL A 194 -9.11 17.06 -8.18
C VAL A 194 -8.08 17.10 -7.07
N ARG A 195 -7.42 18.26 -6.86
CA ARG A 195 -6.35 18.45 -5.87
C ARG A 195 -6.68 17.89 -4.48
N PRO A 196 -7.89 18.08 -3.91
CA PRO A 196 -8.22 17.56 -2.56
C PRO A 196 -8.15 16.02 -2.41
N TYR A 197 -8.18 15.28 -3.51
CA TYR A 197 -8.17 13.81 -3.50
C TYR A 197 -6.76 13.22 -3.57
N TYR A 198 -5.77 14.03 -3.95
CA TYR A 198 -4.39 13.58 -4.10
C TYR A 198 -3.53 13.92 -2.87
N LYS A 199 -2.49 13.10 -2.67
CA LYS A 199 -1.29 13.46 -1.92
C LYS A 199 -0.18 13.66 -2.93
N ASP A 200 0.36 14.88 -3.03
CA ASP A 200 1.28 15.25 -4.10
C ASP A 200 2.72 15.28 -3.59
N TYR A 201 3.37 14.12 -3.59
CA TYR A 201 4.78 14.00 -3.19
C TYR A 201 5.76 14.45 -4.27
N ILE A 202 5.28 14.92 -5.43
CA ILE A 202 6.13 15.50 -6.48
C ILE A 202 6.34 16.99 -6.17
N ALA A 203 5.25 17.70 -5.91
CA ALA A 203 5.29 19.10 -5.49
C ALA A 203 5.79 19.24 -4.04
N ASN A 204 5.48 18.26 -3.17
CA ASN A 204 5.86 18.26 -1.75
C ASN A 204 6.87 17.14 -1.46
N VAL A 205 8.09 17.28 -2.00
CA VAL A 205 9.16 16.28 -1.86
C VAL A 205 9.55 16.14 -0.38
N ARG A 206 9.48 14.91 0.13
CA ARG A 206 9.95 14.57 1.49
C ARG A 206 11.47 14.52 1.54
N GLU A 207 12.05 14.58 2.74
CA GLU A 207 13.50 14.41 2.97
C GLU A 207 14.08 13.13 2.35
N SER A 208 13.24 12.09 2.17
CA SER A 208 13.64 10.84 1.53
C SER A 208 13.85 10.93 0.01
N GLY A 209 13.49 12.05 -0.64
CA GLY A 209 13.51 12.21 -2.09
C GLY A 209 12.40 11.44 -2.82
N TYR A 210 11.48 10.81 -2.09
CA TYR A 210 10.37 10.05 -2.66
C TYR A 210 9.39 10.97 -3.40
N ARG A 211 9.01 10.58 -4.64
CA ARG A 211 8.09 11.32 -5.51
C ARG A 211 7.04 10.38 -6.10
N SER A 212 5.76 10.74 -5.98
CA SER A 212 4.60 10.03 -6.54
C SER A 212 3.31 10.82 -6.27
N LEU A 213 2.28 10.66 -7.10
CA LEU A 213 0.92 11.10 -6.78
C LEU A 213 0.12 9.92 -6.22
N HIS A 214 -0.49 10.09 -5.05
CA HIS A 214 -1.33 9.05 -4.44
C HIS A 214 -2.77 9.51 -4.36
N ILE A 215 -3.70 8.68 -4.80
CA ILE A 215 -5.14 8.89 -4.64
C ILE A 215 -5.76 7.61 -4.08
N THR A 216 -6.73 7.78 -3.18
CA THR A 216 -7.49 6.67 -2.64
C THR A 216 -8.89 6.67 -3.23
N PHE A 217 -9.35 5.50 -3.66
CA PHE A 217 -10.72 5.29 -4.13
C PHE A 217 -11.45 4.32 -3.20
N TYR A 218 -12.76 4.49 -3.13
CA TYR A 218 -13.69 3.50 -2.61
C TYR A 218 -14.43 2.85 -3.77
N ASP A 219 -14.43 1.52 -3.82
CA ASP A 219 -15.18 0.74 -4.78
C ASP A 219 -16.61 0.55 -4.27
N ASN A 220 -17.59 1.21 -4.89
CA ASN A 220 -18.97 1.14 -4.44
C ASN A 220 -19.59 -0.25 -4.62
N SER A 221 -19.08 -1.04 -5.57
CA SER A 221 -19.56 -2.40 -5.84
C SER A 221 -18.95 -3.40 -4.86
N ALA A 222 -17.64 -3.33 -4.65
CA ALA A 222 -16.92 -4.26 -3.77
C ALA A 222 -16.89 -3.84 -2.29
N ARG A 223 -17.28 -2.60 -1.99
CA ARG A 223 -17.26 -1.99 -0.64
C ARG A 223 -15.88 -2.04 0.01
N CYS A 224 -14.85 -1.78 -0.76
CA CYS A 224 -13.46 -1.77 -0.30
C CYS A 224 -12.72 -0.53 -0.79
N TYR A 225 -11.69 -0.15 -0.04
CA TYR A 225 -10.76 0.90 -0.47
C TYR A 225 -9.61 0.30 -1.28
N PHE A 226 -9.09 1.08 -2.22
CA PHE A 226 -7.81 0.84 -2.85
C PHE A 226 -7.08 2.15 -3.12
N GLU A 227 -5.76 2.07 -3.18
CA GLU A 227 -4.89 3.20 -3.51
C GLU A 227 -4.40 3.09 -4.96
N VAL A 228 -4.30 4.21 -5.68
CA VAL A 228 -3.60 4.31 -6.96
C VAL A 228 -2.41 5.25 -6.80
N GLN A 229 -1.23 4.76 -7.21
CA GLN A 229 0.01 5.51 -7.21
C GLN A 229 0.41 5.79 -8.66
N LEU A 230 0.57 7.07 -9.00
CA LEU A 230 1.08 7.49 -10.31
C LEU A 230 2.54 7.92 -10.17
N ARG A 231 3.38 7.43 -11.09
CA ARG A 231 4.82 7.70 -11.13
C ARG A 231 5.31 7.80 -12.57
N THR A 232 6.39 8.55 -12.80
CA THR A 232 7.23 8.36 -13.98
C THR A 232 8.15 7.16 -13.78
N LYS A 233 8.79 6.68 -14.85
CA LYS A 233 9.77 5.58 -14.77
C LYS A 233 10.93 5.91 -13.83
N GLY A 234 11.46 7.13 -13.90
CA GLY A 234 12.53 7.56 -13.00
C GLY A 234 12.10 7.59 -11.52
N MET A 235 10.86 8.02 -11.24
CA MET A 235 10.30 7.98 -9.89
C MET A 235 10.11 6.54 -9.38
N ASP A 236 9.65 5.63 -10.25
CA ASP A 236 9.48 4.22 -9.87
C ASP A 236 10.83 3.54 -9.60
N ASP A 237 11.84 3.79 -10.44
CA ASP A 237 13.19 3.26 -10.20
C ASP A 237 13.76 3.75 -8.87
N TYR A 238 13.59 5.05 -8.57
CA TYR A 238 14.04 5.61 -7.29
C TYR A 238 13.36 4.96 -6.07
N ALA A 239 12.07 4.63 -6.19
CA ALA A 239 11.25 4.07 -5.11
C ALA A 239 11.34 2.54 -4.97
N GLU A 240 11.70 1.81 -6.02
CA GLU A 240 11.76 0.33 -6.00
C GLU A 240 13.18 -0.21 -5.91
N ILE A 241 14.17 0.48 -6.47
CA ILE A 241 15.57 0.04 -6.50
C ILE A 241 16.58 1.12 -6.07
N GLY A 242 16.17 2.38 -5.97
CA GLY A 242 17.01 3.51 -5.60
C GLY A 242 17.15 3.80 -4.09
N PRO A 243 17.63 4.99 -3.71
CA PRO A 243 17.84 5.39 -2.32
C PRO A 243 16.56 5.40 -1.46
N ALA A 244 15.39 5.64 -2.06
CA ALA A 244 14.10 5.51 -1.40
C ALA A 244 13.44 4.14 -1.64
N ASN A 245 14.24 3.12 -1.98
CA ASN A 245 13.74 1.76 -2.11
C ASN A 245 12.92 1.38 -0.88
N HIS A 246 11.74 0.83 -1.15
CA HIS A 246 10.81 0.26 -0.19
C HIS A 246 11.52 -0.52 0.95
N LEU A 247 12.56 -1.31 0.65
CA LEU A 247 13.36 -2.03 1.66
C LEU A 247 14.08 -1.11 2.65
N GLY A 248 14.67 -0.01 2.16
CA GLY A 248 15.35 0.98 3.01
C GLY A 248 14.36 1.85 3.79
N TYR A 249 13.18 2.11 3.22
CA TYR A 249 12.07 2.75 3.93
C TYR A 249 11.54 1.87 5.05
N GLU A 250 11.31 0.57 4.78
CA GLU A 250 10.88 -0.41 5.78
C GLU A 250 11.87 -0.51 6.92
N LYS A 251 13.18 -0.65 6.63
CA LYS A 251 14.21 -0.69 7.69
C LYS A 251 14.23 0.57 8.54
N ARG A 252 14.04 1.75 7.95
CA ARG A 252 13.94 3.01 8.72
C ARG A 252 12.71 3.02 9.62
N GLN A 253 11.55 2.63 9.10
CA GLN A 253 10.34 2.50 9.92
C GLN A 253 10.51 1.45 11.02
N GLU A 254 11.18 0.33 10.75
CA GLU A 254 11.47 -0.70 11.74
C GLU A 254 12.35 -0.15 12.86
N ILE A 255 13.40 0.62 12.55
CA ILE A 255 14.29 1.27 13.53
C ILE A 255 13.54 2.34 14.34
N GLU A 256 12.74 3.19 13.69
CA GLU A 256 11.94 4.20 14.37
C GLU A 256 10.91 3.56 15.31
N ARG A 257 10.26 2.49 14.87
CA ARG A 257 9.26 1.74 15.65
C ARG A 257 9.88 0.86 16.73
N ALA A 258 11.15 0.49 16.60
CA ALA A 258 11.88 -0.25 17.64
C ALA A 258 12.19 0.63 18.87
N ARG A 259 12.12 1.96 18.74
CA ARG A 259 12.28 2.89 19.88
C ARG A 259 11.05 2.83 20.76
N ARG A 260 11.13 2.10 21.86
CA ARG A 260 10.08 1.99 22.90
C ARG A 260 10.04 3.22 23.82
N ASP A 261 10.94 4.17 23.62
CA ASP A 261 11.45 5.11 24.63
C ASP A 261 10.40 6.03 25.28
N ALA A 262 9.21 6.18 24.71
CA ALA A 262 8.17 7.04 25.26
C ALA A 262 7.18 6.34 26.19
N VAL A 263 6.85 5.06 25.99
CA VAL A 263 5.75 4.38 26.70
C VAL A 263 6.30 3.32 27.67
N PRO A 264 6.09 3.43 28.99
CA PRO A 264 6.59 2.48 29.96
C PRO A 264 5.98 1.07 29.82
N VAL A 265 6.80 0.04 30.06
CA VAL A 265 6.38 -1.37 30.02
C VAL A 265 5.31 -1.64 31.07
N GLY A 266 4.21 -2.28 30.67
CA GLY A 266 3.13 -2.71 31.56
C GLY A 266 2.07 -1.64 31.83
N GLU A 267 2.29 -0.39 31.39
CA GLU A 267 1.28 0.67 31.57
C GLU A 267 0.17 0.63 30.50
N CYS A 268 0.48 0.15 29.29
CA CYS A 268 -0.51 -0.01 28.23
C CYS A 268 -0.36 -1.37 27.54
N SER A 269 -1.24 -2.31 27.89
CA SER A 269 -1.21 -3.67 27.33
C SER A 269 -1.37 -3.70 25.81
N TYR A 270 -2.21 -2.82 25.24
CA TYR A 270 -2.40 -2.73 23.79
C TYR A 270 -1.12 -2.33 23.06
N PHE A 271 -0.38 -1.37 23.64
CA PHE A 271 0.90 -0.94 23.10
C PHE A 271 1.93 -2.06 23.21
N ASP A 272 2.05 -2.67 24.39
CA ASP A 272 3.03 -3.71 24.66
C ASP A 272 2.84 -4.92 23.74
N GLU A 273 1.60 -5.38 23.55
CA GLU A 273 1.29 -6.50 22.66
C GLU A 273 1.56 -6.15 21.19
N ALA A 274 1.15 -4.96 20.72
CA ALA A 274 1.38 -4.54 19.35
C ALA A 274 2.87 -4.35 19.05
N TYR A 275 3.60 -3.72 19.97
CA TYR A 275 5.05 -3.55 19.88
C TYR A 275 5.76 -4.91 19.80
N GLU A 276 5.44 -5.85 20.70
CA GLU A 276 6.06 -7.17 20.72
C GLU A 276 5.76 -7.97 19.45
N ARG A 277 4.50 -7.97 18.95
CA ARG A 277 4.16 -8.56 17.63
C ARG A 277 5.02 -7.97 16.52
N GLY A 278 5.14 -6.64 16.46
CA GLY A 278 5.97 -5.95 15.46
C GLY A 278 7.45 -6.36 15.53
N MET A 279 8.03 -6.39 16.73
CA MET A 279 9.43 -6.76 16.94
C MET A 279 9.73 -8.21 16.58
N LEU A 280 8.79 -9.14 16.87
CA LEU A 280 8.95 -10.54 16.50
C LEU A 280 8.84 -10.77 15.00
N LEU A 281 8.07 -9.96 14.27
CA LEU A 281 8.00 -10.02 12.81
C LEU A 281 9.28 -9.52 12.15
N GLN A 282 9.89 -8.45 12.68
CA GLN A 282 11.17 -7.94 12.17
C GLN A 282 12.31 -8.96 12.29
N LYS A 283 12.25 -9.82 13.31
CA LYS A 283 13.23 -10.86 13.58
C LYS A 283 12.98 -12.17 12.83
N LEU A 284 12.01 -12.20 11.91
CA LEU A 284 11.75 -13.40 11.11
C LEU A 284 12.94 -13.74 10.21
N GLU A 285 13.40 -14.97 10.34
CA GLU A 285 14.31 -15.58 9.38
C GLU A 285 13.47 -16.24 8.28
N LEU A 286 13.30 -15.56 7.13
CA LEU A 286 12.38 -16.01 6.09
C LEU A 286 12.75 -17.40 5.55
N SER A 287 14.03 -17.76 5.55
CA SER A 287 14.52 -19.07 5.11
C SER A 287 14.11 -20.24 6.02
N LYS A 288 13.63 -19.96 7.24
CA LYS A 288 13.15 -20.98 8.19
C LYS A 288 11.64 -21.16 8.18
N LEU A 289 10.90 -20.32 7.45
CA LEU A 289 9.45 -20.42 7.40
C LEU A 289 9.01 -21.66 6.63
N ASP A 290 8.02 -22.36 7.17
CA ASP A 290 7.38 -23.50 6.51
C ASP A 290 5.90 -23.15 6.26
N VAL A 291 5.66 -22.58 5.09
CA VAL A 291 4.34 -22.13 4.61
C VAL A 291 4.19 -22.59 3.16
N ASN A 292 3.07 -23.22 2.82
CA ASN A 292 2.85 -23.75 1.48
C ASN A 292 2.93 -22.65 0.41
N MET A 293 3.62 -22.92 -0.70
CA MET A 293 3.90 -21.98 -1.81
C MET A 293 4.79 -20.78 -1.43
N PHE A 294 5.53 -20.88 -0.32
CA PHE A 294 6.56 -19.93 0.09
C PHE A 294 7.91 -20.62 0.23
N SER A 295 8.96 -19.98 -0.27
CA SER A 295 10.35 -20.38 -0.03
C SER A 295 11.27 -19.16 -0.10
N ALA A 296 12.32 -19.15 0.72
CA ALA A 296 13.32 -18.10 0.71
C ALA A 296 14.71 -18.70 0.97
N ALA A 297 15.72 -18.25 0.24
CA ALA A 297 17.10 -18.56 0.57
C ALA A 297 17.62 -17.62 1.67
N ASP A 298 17.21 -16.36 1.60
CA ASP A 298 17.46 -15.31 2.60
C ASP A 298 16.37 -14.24 2.53
N ASN A 299 16.54 -13.14 3.28
CA ASN A 299 15.55 -12.06 3.36
C ASN A 299 15.46 -11.17 2.10
N SER A 300 16.24 -11.46 1.06
CA SER A 300 16.25 -10.76 -0.24
C SER A 300 15.83 -11.68 -1.40
N LEU A 301 16.26 -12.94 -1.37
CA LEU A 301 15.98 -13.95 -2.39
C LEU A 301 14.81 -14.84 -1.98
N ILE A 302 13.61 -14.39 -2.39
CA ILE A 302 12.32 -14.95 -1.96
C ILE A 302 11.51 -15.37 -3.19
N ASN A 303 10.97 -16.59 -3.14
CA ASN A 303 9.95 -17.09 -4.06
C ASN A 303 8.64 -17.26 -3.28
N ASP A 304 7.74 -16.30 -3.48
CA ASP A 304 6.46 -16.21 -2.78
C ASP A 304 5.30 -16.23 -3.78
N GLY A 305 4.66 -17.39 -3.88
CA GLY A 305 3.47 -17.60 -4.71
C GLY A 305 2.16 -17.44 -3.95
N CYS A 306 2.20 -17.24 -2.63
CA CYS A 306 1.04 -17.25 -1.75
C CYS A 306 0.68 -15.88 -1.15
N GLY A 307 1.56 -14.89 -1.31
CA GLY A 307 1.36 -13.55 -0.76
C GLY A 307 1.71 -13.46 0.73
N LEU A 308 2.62 -14.31 1.23
CA LEU A 308 3.03 -14.28 2.63
C LEU A 308 3.88 -13.04 2.95
N TYR A 309 4.85 -12.73 2.10
CA TYR A 309 5.82 -11.65 2.29
C TYR A 309 5.80 -10.62 1.16
N ARG A 310 5.74 -11.07 -0.11
CA ARG A 310 5.56 -10.21 -1.28
C ARG A 310 4.07 -10.03 -1.56
N GLY A 311 3.66 -8.85 -2.01
CA GLY A 311 2.26 -8.61 -2.34
C GLY A 311 1.80 -9.50 -3.50
N ARG A 312 0.58 -10.05 -3.41
CA ARG A 312 -0.01 -10.88 -4.49
C ARG A 312 -0.40 -9.98 -5.67
N LEU A 313 0.16 -10.23 -6.84
CA LEU A 313 -0.15 -9.49 -8.06
C LEU A 313 -1.58 -9.81 -8.53
N ILE A 314 -2.35 -8.77 -8.88
CA ILE A 314 -3.76 -8.92 -9.34
C ILE A 314 -4.04 -8.26 -10.69
N LEU A 315 -3.17 -7.36 -11.18
CA LEU A 315 -3.40 -6.68 -12.46
C LEU A 315 -2.09 -6.27 -13.15
N PRO A 316 -1.54 -7.07 -14.08
CA PRO A 316 -0.43 -6.65 -14.93
C PRO A 316 -0.90 -6.28 -16.34
N TYR A 317 -0.87 -5.00 -16.69
CA TYR A 317 -0.94 -4.56 -18.09
C TYR A 317 0.25 -3.71 -18.46
N GLU A 318 0.75 -3.89 -19.67
CA GLU A 318 1.88 -3.16 -20.21
C GLU A 318 1.51 -2.67 -21.60
N HIS A 319 1.69 -1.37 -21.81
CA HIS A 319 1.56 -0.74 -23.11
C HIS A 319 2.96 -0.35 -23.58
N LEU A 320 3.37 -0.95 -24.68
CA LEU A 320 4.54 -0.49 -25.43
C LEU A 320 4.07 0.65 -26.33
N SER A 321 4.80 1.76 -26.26
CA SER A 321 4.53 2.93 -27.11
C SER A 321 4.45 2.51 -28.58
N ARG A 322 3.40 3.01 -29.25
CA ARG A 322 3.16 2.84 -30.67
C ARG A 322 3.99 3.86 -31.46
N PHE A 323 4.23 3.58 -32.74
CA PHE A 323 4.96 4.45 -33.68
C PHE A 323 6.49 4.48 -33.53
N GLN A 324 7.13 3.31 -33.44
CA GLN A 324 8.59 3.21 -33.41
C GLN A 324 9.27 3.34 -34.78
N ASN A 325 8.49 3.30 -35.87
CA ASN A 325 9.01 3.58 -37.21
C ASN A 325 8.58 5.00 -37.57
N ASP A 326 9.51 5.85 -37.99
CA ASP A 326 9.26 7.20 -38.55
C ASP A 326 8.45 7.17 -39.87
N LEU A 327 7.86 6.02 -40.20
CA LEU A 327 6.99 5.77 -41.34
C LEU A 327 5.60 5.48 -40.78
N ILE A 328 4.84 6.53 -40.55
CA ILE A 328 3.40 6.47 -40.35
C ILE A 328 2.79 6.52 -41.75
N ASP A 329 2.09 5.46 -42.17
CA ASP A 329 1.08 5.54 -43.23
C ASP A 329 -0.28 5.84 -42.59
#